data_AF-A0A6C0BI35-F1
#
_entry.id   AF-A0A6C0BI35-F1
#
_cell.length_a   1.000
_cell.length_b   1.000
_cell.length_c   1.000
_cell.angle_alpha   90.00
_cell.angle_beta   90.00
_cell.angle_gamma   90.00
#
_symmetry.space_group_name_H-M   'P 1'
#
loop_
_entity.id
_entity.type
_entity.pdbx_description
1 polymer ?
#
loop_
_entity_poly.entity_id
_entity_poly.type
_entity_poly.pdbx_seq_one_letter_code
_entity_poly.pdbx_strand_id
1 'polypeptide(L)'
;MLSYLYHIFLIKSLTLWNTCSSYYSSLQQTLSRTYNDAKHYLNNHHAIWIFLPGHTLPLPQYSISNLNPHSWKYDTSTKQLSYDAINPVSYSFSWLSVTLVINEGTHEYDMDPFLESFRVYTDHPPTLNMVFMAWCAQHSLWFPNNSVITMRVIDHLGNDMTLNLLDHNDSITIHHGKLYTTIPSGILPYETYPMIRPNLSSNRL
;
A
#
# COMPACT_ATOMS: atom_id res chain seq x y z
N MET A 1 -18.73 -34.50 -56.75
CA MET A 1 -19.43 -34.24 -55.47
C MET A 1 -18.67 -34.81 -54.26
N LEU A 2 -18.21 -36.08 -54.28
CA LEU A 2 -17.44 -36.69 -53.18
C LEU A 2 -16.12 -35.97 -52.81
N SER A 3 -15.33 -35.54 -53.80
CA SER A 3 -14.06 -34.82 -53.54
C SER A 3 -14.26 -33.48 -52.82
N TYR A 4 -15.35 -32.77 -53.12
CA TYR A 4 -15.67 -31.49 -52.47
C TYR A 4 -16.05 -31.67 -50.99
N LEU A 5 -16.82 -32.72 -50.67
CA LEU A 5 -17.16 -33.08 -49.29
C LEU A 5 -15.92 -33.50 -48.50
N TYR A 6 -14.99 -34.22 -49.14
CA TYR A 6 -13.71 -34.60 -48.53
C TYR A 6 -12.87 -33.37 -48.18
N HIS A 7 -12.74 -32.38 -49.07
CA HIS A 7 -12.02 -31.15 -48.78
C HIS A 7 -12.65 -30.33 -47.66
N ILE A 8 -13.98 -30.21 -47.62
CA ILE A 8 -14.68 -29.51 -46.52
C ILE A 8 -14.43 -30.22 -45.18
N PHE A 9 -14.50 -31.55 -45.16
CA PHE A 9 -14.24 -32.32 -43.95
C PHE A 9 -12.82 -32.06 -43.44
N LEU A 10 -11.82 -32.10 -44.34
CA LEU A 10 -10.42 -31.92 -43.98
C LEU A 10 -10.13 -30.50 -43.46
N ILE A 11 -10.71 -29.47 -44.09
CA ILE A 11 -10.61 -28.08 -43.61
C ILE A 11 -11.21 -27.95 -42.21
N LYS A 12 -12.41 -28.52 -41.98
CA LYS A 12 -13.06 -28.49 -40.66
C LYS A 12 -12.23 -29.21 -39.59
N SER A 13 -11.66 -30.36 -39.91
CA SER A 13 -10.77 -31.11 -39.01
C SER A 13 -9.51 -30.30 -38.65
N LEU A 14 -8.89 -29.62 -39.62
CA LEU A 14 -7.73 -28.75 -39.36
C LEU A 14 -8.10 -27.54 -38.51
N THR A 15 -9.25 -26.91 -38.74
CA THR A 15 -9.71 -25.80 -37.90
C THR A 15 -10.00 -26.23 -36.46
N LEU A 16 -10.59 -27.42 -36.28
CA LEU A 16 -10.84 -27.98 -34.96
C LEU A 16 -9.52 -28.28 -34.24
N TRP A 17 -8.57 -28.91 -34.93
CA TRP A 17 -7.23 -29.18 -34.39
C TRP A 17 -6.51 -27.91 -33.95
N ASN A 18 -6.51 -26.87 -34.79
CA ASN A 18 -5.90 -25.59 -34.47
C ASN A 18 -6.58 -24.93 -33.26
N THR A 19 -7.91 -25.00 -33.16
CA THR A 19 -8.65 -24.47 -32.02
C THR A 19 -8.36 -25.22 -30.73
N CYS A 20 -8.30 -26.55 -30.79
CA CYS A 20 -7.91 -27.39 -29.65
C CYS A 20 -6.48 -27.12 -29.22
N SER A 21 -5.55 -27.01 -30.17
CA SER A 21 -4.14 -26.69 -29.89
C SER A 21 -3.98 -25.31 -29.28
N SER A 22 -4.68 -24.29 -29.79
CA SER A 22 -4.65 -22.95 -29.21
C SER A 22 -5.24 -22.93 -27.79
N TYR A 23 -6.35 -23.64 -27.58
CA TYR A 23 -6.96 -23.74 -26.25
C TYR A 23 -6.03 -24.45 -25.25
N TYR A 24 -5.42 -25.55 -25.66
CA TYR A 24 -4.44 -26.27 -24.85
C TYR A 24 -3.25 -25.39 -24.48
N SER A 25 -2.67 -24.68 -25.46
CA SER A 25 -1.54 -23.79 -25.21
C SER A 25 -1.89 -22.63 -24.26
N SER A 26 -3.07 -22.04 -24.41
CA SER A 26 -3.57 -20.99 -23.51
C SER A 26 -3.78 -21.51 -22.08
N LEU A 27 -4.35 -22.71 -21.95
CA LEU A 27 -4.58 -23.35 -20.66
C LEU A 27 -3.25 -23.69 -19.98
N GLN A 28 -2.27 -24.23 -20.72
CA GLN A 28 -0.93 -24.48 -20.21
C GLN A 28 -0.24 -23.19 -19.74
N GLN A 29 -0.33 -22.11 -20.52
CA GLN A 29 0.21 -20.81 -20.13
C GLN A 29 -0.46 -20.28 -18.86
N THR A 30 -1.78 -20.40 -18.76
CA THR A 30 -2.55 -19.95 -17.59
C THR A 30 -2.15 -20.74 -16.35
N LEU A 31 -2.15 -22.08 -16.43
CA LEU A 31 -1.74 -22.94 -15.31
C LEU A 31 -0.29 -22.68 -14.90
N SER A 32 0.61 -22.50 -15.85
CA SER A 32 2.01 -22.19 -15.55
C SER A 32 2.15 -20.85 -14.84
N ARG A 33 1.39 -19.82 -15.23
CA ARG A 33 1.36 -18.52 -14.55
C ARG A 33 0.82 -18.67 -13.14
N THR A 34 -0.36 -19.26 -12.96
CA THR A 34 -0.97 -19.48 -11.65
C THR A 34 -0.05 -20.28 -10.71
N TYR A 35 0.60 -21.32 -11.22
CA TYR A 35 1.55 -22.12 -10.45
C TYR A 35 2.77 -21.30 -10.03
N ASN A 36 3.37 -20.54 -10.96
CA ASN A 36 4.52 -19.70 -10.65
C ASN A 36 4.14 -18.61 -9.63
N ASP A 37 2.97 -17.98 -9.78
CA ASP A 37 2.46 -16.98 -8.85
C ASP A 37 2.28 -17.56 -7.44
N ALA A 38 1.63 -18.72 -7.33
CA ALA A 38 1.45 -19.43 -6.06
C ALA A 38 2.79 -19.85 -5.44
N LYS A 39 3.73 -20.33 -6.27
CA LYS A 39 5.07 -20.72 -5.84
C LYS A 39 5.87 -19.51 -5.34
N HIS A 40 5.81 -18.37 -6.03
CA HIS A 40 6.47 -17.13 -5.59
C HIS A 40 5.86 -16.60 -4.29
N TYR A 41 4.53 -16.67 -4.16
CA TYR A 41 3.82 -16.31 -2.93
C TYR A 41 4.26 -17.19 -1.74
N LEU A 42 4.36 -18.50 -1.94
CA LEU A 42 4.72 -19.45 -0.89
C LEU A 42 6.21 -19.42 -0.52
N ASN A 43 7.10 -19.10 -1.48
CA ASN A 43 8.54 -19.18 -1.28
C ASN A 43 9.17 -17.94 -0.62
N ASN A 44 8.39 -16.92 -0.25
CA ASN A 44 8.72 -15.94 0.80
C ASN A 44 10.07 -15.19 0.70
N HIS A 45 10.69 -15.07 -0.49
CA HIS A 45 11.99 -14.40 -0.64
C HIS A 45 11.91 -13.41 -1.80
N HIS A 46 11.88 -12.11 -1.48
CA HIS A 46 11.89 -10.96 -2.40
C HIS A 46 10.57 -10.66 -3.12
N ALA A 47 9.47 -10.52 -2.36
CA ALA A 47 8.26 -9.93 -2.91
C ALA A 47 8.44 -8.41 -3.02
N ILE A 48 8.86 -7.95 -4.19
CA ILE A 48 8.83 -6.53 -4.53
C ILE A 48 7.42 -6.19 -5.01
N TRP A 49 6.79 -5.26 -4.31
CA TRP A 49 5.45 -4.76 -4.57
C TRP A 49 5.53 -3.39 -5.24
N ILE A 50 4.84 -3.22 -6.36
CA ILE A 50 4.86 -2.01 -7.17
C ILE A 50 3.53 -1.30 -7.03
N PHE A 51 3.58 -0.03 -6.65
CA PHE A 51 2.43 0.85 -6.60
C PHE A 51 2.30 1.58 -7.93
N LEU A 52 1.36 1.14 -8.75
CA LEU A 52 1.06 1.79 -10.02
C LEU A 52 0.02 2.91 -9.81
N PRO A 53 0.24 4.10 -10.38
CA PRO A 53 -0.75 5.17 -10.32
C PRO A 53 -2.06 4.73 -11.00
N GLY A 54 -3.19 4.97 -10.33
CA GLY A 54 -4.52 4.55 -10.80
C GLY A 54 -4.94 3.14 -10.40
N HIS A 55 -4.07 2.36 -9.76
CA HIS A 55 -4.43 1.07 -9.16
C HIS A 55 -4.64 1.20 -7.64
N THR A 56 -5.62 0.46 -7.12
CA THR A 56 -5.97 0.45 -5.69
C THR A 56 -5.06 -0.44 -4.85
N LEU A 57 -4.52 -1.51 -5.44
CA LEU A 57 -3.65 -2.48 -4.77
C LEU A 57 -2.27 -2.51 -5.42
N PRO A 58 -1.21 -2.68 -4.63
CA PRO A 58 0.12 -2.91 -5.20
C PRO A 58 0.15 -4.25 -5.93
N LEU A 59 0.89 -4.30 -7.02
CA LEU A 59 1.07 -5.52 -7.80
C LEU A 59 2.47 -6.09 -7.56
N PRO A 60 2.62 -7.41 -7.51
CA PRO A 60 3.94 -8.00 -7.41
C PRO A 60 4.74 -7.73 -8.69
N GLN A 61 6.01 -7.40 -8.55
CA GLN A 61 6.89 -7.03 -9.67
C GLN A 61 6.90 -8.07 -10.79
N TYR A 62 6.86 -9.36 -10.46
CA TYR A 62 6.90 -10.44 -11.46
C TYR A 62 5.67 -10.45 -12.39
N SER A 63 4.56 -9.82 -11.99
CA SER A 63 3.33 -9.73 -12.79
C SER A 63 3.38 -8.60 -13.83
N ILE A 64 4.37 -7.72 -13.76
CA ILE A 64 4.50 -6.53 -14.60
C ILE A 64 5.64 -6.76 -15.61
N SER A 65 5.30 -6.83 -16.89
CA SER A 65 6.28 -7.01 -17.97
C SER A 65 6.98 -5.70 -18.39
N ASN A 66 6.32 -4.56 -18.19
CA ASN A 66 6.84 -3.23 -18.53
C ASN A 66 6.78 -2.33 -17.28
N LEU A 67 7.87 -2.32 -16.50
CA LEU A 67 7.95 -1.43 -15.34
C LEU A 67 8.05 0.03 -15.80
N ASN A 68 7.17 0.86 -15.28
CA ASN A 68 7.38 2.31 -15.30
C ASN A 68 8.49 2.64 -14.26
N PRO A 69 9.58 3.34 -14.65
CA PRO A 69 10.60 3.78 -13.70
C PRO A 69 10.01 4.66 -12.58
N HIS A 70 8.97 5.44 -12.88
CA HIS A 70 8.32 6.35 -11.93
C HIS A 70 7.19 5.66 -11.15
N SER A 71 7.54 4.65 -10.36
CA SER A 71 6.59 3.96 -9.48
C SER A 71 7.22 3.69 -8.12
N TRP A 72 6.39 3.76 -7.07
CA TRP A 72 6.81 3.37 -5.74
C TRP A 72 6.98 1.84 -5.69
N LYS A 73 8.03 1.39 -5.02
CA LYS A 73 8.38 -0.03 -4.88
C LYS A 73 8.62 -0.34 -3.41
N TYR A 74 7.91 -1.30 -2.87
CA TYR A 74 8.14 -1.84 -1.54
C TYR A 74 8.79 -3.22 -1.63
N ASP A 75 9.96 -3.37 -1.01
CA ASP A 75 10.65 -4.65 -0.90
C ASP A 75 10.45 -5.22 0.50
N THR A 76 9.76 -6.37 0.59
CA THR A 76 9.49 -7.04 1.87
C THR A 76 10.75 -7.58 2.56
N SER A 77 11.82 -7.85 1.80
CA SER A 77 13.05 -8.41 2.34
C SER A 77 13.90 -7.36 3.06
N THR A 78 13.96 -6.16 2.49
CA THR A 78 14.68 -5.01 3.05
C THR A 78 13.80 -4.09 3.88
N LYS A 79 12.47 -4.33 3.89
CA LYS A 79 11.44 -3.49 4.53
C LYS A 79 11.53 -2.04 4.07
N GLN A 80 11.82 -1.87 2.79
CA GLN A 80 12.14 -0.59 2.19
C GLN A 80 11.06 -0.19 1.20
N LEU A 81 10.48 1.00 1.39
CA LEU A 81 9.67 1.67 0.39
C LEU A 81 10.57 2.66 -0.37
N SER A 82 10.61 2.55 -1.69
CA SER A 82 11.50 3.34 -2.54
C SER A 82 10.74 3.99 -3.70
N TYR A 83 11.11 5.21 -4.00
CA TYR A 83 10.75 5.89 -5.24
C TYR A 83 12.03 6.16 -6.03
N ASP A 84 11.97 6.05 -7.35
CA ASP A 84 13.13 6.25 -8.22
C ASP A 84 13.53 7.73 -8.21
N ALA A 85 14.47 8.07 -7.32
CA ALA A 85 14.94 9.41 -7.04
C ALA A 85 16.42 9.55 -7.41
N ILE A 86 16.82 10.72 -7.89
CA ILE A 86 18.21 11.00 -8.33
C ILE A 86 19.18 10.97 -7.14
N ASN A 87 18.74 11.44 -5.97
CA ASN A 87 19.50 11.45 -4.72
C ASN A 87 18.63 10.88 -3.59
N PRO A 88 18.48 9.54 -3.51
CA PRO A 88 17.58 8.94 -2.53
C PRO A 88 18.14 9.13 -1.12
N VAL A 89 17.39 9.83 -0.28
CA VAL A 89 17.67 9.95 1.16
C VAL A 89 16.80 8.95 1.90
N SER A 90 17.36 8.29 2.90
CA SER A 90 16.62 7.38 3.77
C SER A 90 15.93 8.15 4.89
N TYR A 91 14.63 7.91 5.06
CA TYR A 91 13.80 8.50 6.08
C TYR A 91 13.17 7.42 6.98
N SER A 92 13.01 7.76 8.25
CA SER A 92 12.20 7.01 9.23
C SER A 92 11.01 7.84 9.70
N PHE A 93 9.98 7.19 10.22
CA PHE A 93 8.87 7.92 10.85
C PHE A 93 9.29 8.58 12.16
N SER A 94 8.68 9.72 12.48
CA SER A 94 8.81 10.39 13.76
C SER A 94 7.83 9.88 14.82
N TRP A 95 6.90 9.00 14.45
CA TRP A 95 5.89 8.46 15.33
C TRP A 95 6.51 7.63 16.46
N LEU A 96 5.99 7.79 17.67
CA LEU A 96 6.43 7.03 18.84
C LEU A 96 5.73 5.68 18.93
N SER A 97 4.45 5.63 18.57
CA SER A 97 3.67 4.40 18.53
C SER A 97 2.52 4.53 17.54
N VAL A 98 2.13 3.42 16.92
CA VAL A 98 1.02 3.32 15.98
C VAL A 98 0.24 2.03 16.19
N THR A 99 -1.06 2.19 16.36
CA THR A 99 -2.03 1.10 16.36
C THR A 99 -2.94 1.22 15.14
N LEU A 100 -2.99 0.16 14.34
CA LEU A 100 -3.95 0.01 13.26
C LEU A 100 -5.28 -0.49 13.82
N VAL A 101 -6.37 0.21 13.52
CA VAL A 101 -7.72 -0.12 13.94
C VAL A 101 -8.60 -0.33 12.73
N ILE A 102 -9.24 -1.50 12.64
CA ILE A 102 -10.07 -1.88 11.49
C ILE A 102 -11.52 -2.05 11.94
N ASN A 103 -12.44 -1.46 11.18
CA ASN A 103 -13.88 -1.44 11.43
C ASN A 103 -14.19 -1.05 12.88
N GLU A 104 -13.83 0.19 13.26
CA GLU A 104 -14.18 0.79 14.55
C GLU A 104 -13.79 -0.04 15.80
N GLY A 105 -12.65 -0.74 15.77
CA GLY A 105 -12.13 -1.46 16.95
C GLY A 105 -12.38 -2.96 16.97
N THR A 106 -12.93 -3.54 15.89
CA THR A 106 -13.08 -5.01 15.82
C THR A 106 -11.73 -5.74 15.81
N HIS A 107 -10.73 -5.15 15.15
CA HIS A 107 -9.39 -5.69 15.06
C HIS A 107 -8.39 -4.56 15.28
N GLU A 108 -7.49 -4.76 16.23
CA GLU A 108 -6.40 -3.84 16.53
C GLU A 108 -5.07 -4.55 16.29
N TYR A 109 -4.15 -3.90 15.57
CA TYR A 109 -2.82 -4.43 15.28
C TYR A 109 -1.76 -3.40 15.67
N ASP A 110 -0.74 -3.88 16.38
CA ASP A 110 0.45 -3.09 16.70
C ASP A 110 1.33 -2.96 15.43
N MET A 111 1.61 -1.72 15.02
CA MET A 111 2.47 -1.41 13.88
C MET A 111 3.90 -1.02 14.29
N ASP A 112 4.22 -0.93 15.58
CA ASP A 112 5.52 -0.46 16.08
C ASP A 112 6.68 -1.32 15.57
N PRO A 113 6.62 -2.68 15.64
CA PRO A 113 7.71 -3.52 15.15
C PRO A 113 7.97 -3.35 13.64
N PHE A 114 6.93 -3.02 12.89
CA PHE A 114 7.06 -2.71 11.47
C PHE A 114 7.76 -1.37 11.27
N LEU A 115 7.28 -0.31 11.93
CA LEU A 115 7.80 1.05 11.76
C LEU A 115 9.25 1.20 12.21
N GLU A 116 9.69 0.50 13.25
CA GLU A 116 11.08 0.50 13.71
C GLU A 116 12.07 0.12 12.59
N SER A 117 11.67 -0.85 11.76
CA SER A 117 12.49 -1.40 10.68
C SER A 117 12.14 -0.87 9.29
N PHE A 118 10.97 -0.23 9.13
CA PHE A 118 10.53 0.36 7.88
C PHE A 118 11.38 1.59 7.51
N ARG A 119 11.83 1.65 6.26
CA ARG A 119 12.61 2.78 5.73
C ARG A 119 12.03 3.26 4.41
N VAL A 120 12.02 4.58 4.23
CA VAL A 120 11.53 5.21 2.99
C VAL A 120 12.69 5.89 2.28
N TYR A 121 12.94 5.56 1.02
CA TYR A 121 14.01 6.12 0.19
C TYR A 121 13.41 6.86 -0.98
N THR A 122 13.48 8.18 -0.94
CA THR A 122 12.70 9.03 -1.85
C THR A 122 13.22 10.46 -1.83
N ASP A 123 12.72 11.29 -2.73
CA ASP A 123 12.74 12.76 -2.70
C ASP A 123 11.35 13.36 -2.47
N HIS A 124 10.31 12.53 -2.45
CA HIS A 124 8.90 12.89 -2.27
C HIS A 124 8.24 12.08 -1.14
N PRO A 125 7.34 12.67 -0.32
CA PRO A 125 6.69 11.92 0.75
C PRO A 125 5.80 10.78 0.19
N PRO A 126 5.80 9.60 0.82
CA PRO A 126 4.84 8.55 0.50
C PRO A 126 3.45 8.95 1.02
N THR A 127 2.40 8.32 0.49
CA THR A 127 1.06 8.50 1.04
C THR A 127 0.81 7.55 2.23
N LEU A 128 -0.14 7.88 3.09
CA LEU A 128 -0.54 7.04 4.22
C LEU A 128 -1.01 5.65 3.75
N ASN A 129 -1.73 5.58 2.64
CA ASN A 129 -2.13 4.33 2.03
C ASN A 129 -0.93 3.46 1.60
N MET A 130 0.16 4.07 1.09
CA MET A 130 1.36 3.31 0.73
C MET A 130 2.01 2.65 1.96
N VAL A 131 2.04 3.35 3.09
CA VAL A 131 2.55 2.83 4.37
C VAL A 131 1.69 1.65 4.85
N PHE A 132 0.37 1.82 4.82
CA PHE A 132 -0.57 0.76 5.16
C PHE A 132 -0.41 -0.48 4.27
N MET A 133 -0.36 -0.28 2.95
CA MET A 133 -0.20 -1.37 2.00
C MET A 133 1.15 -2.08 2.13
N ALA A 134 2.21 -1.36 2.48
CA ALA A 134 3.50 -1.95 2.81
C ALA A 134 3.42 -2.85 4.06
N TRP A 135 2.71 -2.40 5.10
CA TRP A 135 2.43 -3.22 6.28
C TRP A 135 1.61 -4.48 5.94
N CYS A 136 0.57 -4.34 5.12
CA CYS A 136 -0.23 -5.45 4.59
C CYS A 136 0.62 -6.47 3.83
N ALA A 137 1.46 -5.98 2.93
CA ALA A 137 2.39 -6.80 2.16
C ALA A 137 3.40 -7.53 3.05
N GLN A 138 3.91 -6.88 4.10
CA GLN A 138 4.85 -7.48 5.05
C GLN A 138 4.23 -8.65 5.82
N HIS A 139 2.97 -8.51 6.24
CA HIS A 139 2.27 -9.51 7.06
C HIS A 139 1.43 -10.47 6.22
N SER A 140 1.37 -10.28 4.89
CA SER A 140 0.48 -11.01 3.98
C SER A 140 -0.99 -10.94 4.43
N LEU A 141 -1.41 -9.80 4.96
CA LEU A 141 -2.77 -9.54 5.44
C LEU A 141 -3.45 -8.51 4.53
N TRP A 142 -4.58 -8.92 3.94
CA TRP A 142 -5.36 -8.09 3.03
C TRP A 142 -6.78 -7.92 3.54
N PHE A 143 -7.32 -6.71 3.41
CA PHE A 143 -8.65 -6.39 3.92
C PHE A 143 -9.63 -6.10 2.77
N PRO A 144 -10.93 -6.40 2.97
CA PRO A 144 -11.97 -6.01 2.03
C PRO A 144 -12.02 -4.49 1.79
N ASN A 145 -12.37 -4.07 0.57
CA ASN A 145 -12.43 -2.65 0.18
C ASN A 145 -13.43 -1.81 0.99
N ASN A 146 -14.41 -2.43 1.65
CA ASN A 146 -15.39 -1.74 2.50
C ASN A 146 -14.92 -1.59 3.96
N SER A 147 -13.71 -2.03 4.28
CA SER A 147 -13.18 -1.92 5.64
C SER A 147 -12.80 -0.47 5.94
N VAL A 148 -13.25 0.05 7.08
CA VAL A 148 -12.81 1.36 7.57
C VAL A 148 -11.49 1.16 8.29
N ILE A 149 -10.43 1.76 7.76
CA ILE A 149 -9.08 1.61 8.29
C ILE A 149 -8.65 2.94 8.89
N THR A 150 -8.29 2.88 10.17
CA THR A 150 -7.92 4.04 10.97
C THR A 150 -6.60 3.75 11.67
N MET A 151 -5.65 4.69 11.62
CA MET A 151 -4.40 4.61 12.38
C MET A 151 -4.47 5.54 13.58
N ARG A 152 -4.33 4.98 14.78
CA ARG A 152 -4.08 5.77 16.00
C ARG A 152 -2.58 5.93 16.15
N VAL A 153 -2.10 7.15 16.19
CA VAL A 153 -0.67 7.48 16.18
C VAL A 153 -0.36 8.36 17.37
N ILE A 154 0.69 8.03 18.10
CA ILE A 154 1.31 8.91 19.08
C ILE A 154 2.47 9.60 18.39
N ASP A 155 2.39 10.93 18.25
CA ASP A 155 3.43 11.72 17.59
C ASP A 155 4.71 11.83 18.44
N HIS A 156 5.75 12.43 17.87
CA HIS A 156 7.02 12.69 18.55
C HIS A 156 6.94 13.62 19.78
N LEU A 157 5.82 14.32 19.97
CA LEU A 157 5.54 15.18 21.11
C LEU A 157 4.68 14.48 22.17
N GLY A 158 4.21 13.26 21.90
CA GLY A 158 3.33 12.48 22.77
C GLY A 158 1.84 12.77 22.58
N ASN A 159 1.44 13.50 21.54
CA ASN A 159 0.03 13.74 21.23
C ASN A 159 -0.57 12.54 20.50
N ASP A 160 -1.77 12.15 20.92
CA ASP A 160 -2.57 11.13 20.23
C ASP A 160 -3.32 11.77 19.06
N MET A 161 -3.20 11.17 17.88
CA MET A 161 -3.92 11.55 16.68
C MET A 161 -4.52 10.34 15.98
N THR A 162 -5.70 10.53 15.41
CA THR A 162 -6.40 9.48 14.67
C THR A 162 -6.44 9.85 13.19
N LEU A 163 -5.83 9.03 12.34
CA LEU A 163 -5.71 9.23 10.90
C LEU A 163 -6.59 8.23 10.15
N ASN A 164 -7.62 8.73 9.48
CA ASN A 164 -8.39 7.94 8.52
C ASN A 164 -7.62 7.88 7.18
N LEU A 165 -7.44 6.69 6.60
CA LEU A 165 -6.72 6.52 5.33
C LEU A 165 -7.33 7.33 4.17
N LEU A 166 -8.65 7.48 4.12
CA LEU A 166 -9.34 8.17 3.04
C LEU A 166 -9.12 9.69 3.14
N ASP A 167 -9.27 10.24 4.35
CA ASP A 167 -9.23 11.69 4.56
C ASP A 167 -7.80 12.23 4.70
N HIS A 168 -6.87 11.40 5.18
CA HIS A 168 -5.50 11.81 5.53
C HIS A 168 -4.44 11.15 4.65
N ASN A 169 -4.80 10.69 3.45
CA ASN A 169 -3.86 9.97 2.58
C ASN A 169 -2.58 10.78 2.28
N ASP A 170 -2.71 12.09 2.07
CA ASP A 170 -1.60 12.97 1.68
C ASP A 170 -1.05 13.78 2.87
N SER A 171 -1.25 13.30 4.10
CA SER A 171 -0.86 14.01 5.32
C SER A 171 0.61 13.87 5.72
N ILE A 172 1.41 13.08 4.99
CA ILE A 172 2.81 12.82 5.34
C ILE A 172 3.72 13.86 4.70
N THR A 173 4.63 14.42 5.50
CA THR A 173 5.63 15.41 5.09
C THR A 173 7.03 15.00 5.54
N ILE A 174 8.05 15.49 4.83
CA ILE A 174 9.45 15.22 5.12
C ILE A 174 10.07 16.46 5.78
N HIS A 175 10.59 16.31 7.00
CA HIS A 175 11.36 17.35 7.68
C HIS A 175 12.57 16.74 8.39
N HIS A 176 13.74 17.38 8.32
CA HIS A 176 14.94 17.00 9.08
C HIS A 176 15.32 15.50 9.01
N GLY A 177 15.15 14.84 7.86
CA GLY A 177 15.47 13.41 7.72
C GLY A 177 14.44 12.46 8.35
N LYS A 178 13.25 12.95 8.72
CA LYS A 178 12.14 12.13 9.23
C LYS A 178 10.82 12.44 8.53
N LEU A 179 9.91 11.47 8.59
CA LEU A 179 8.52 11.58 8.11
C LEU A 179 7.61 11.98 9.26
N TYR A 180 6.84 13.05 9.06
CA TYR A 180 5.89 13.62 10.01
C TYR A 180 4.48 13.59 9.42
N THR A 181 3.47 13.57 10.29
CA THR A 181 2.09 13.81 9.88
C THR A 181 1.74 15.27 10.09
N THR A 182 1.18 15.91 9.07
CA THR A 182 0.52 17.21 9.17
C THR A 182 -0.97 17.00 9.02
N ILE A 183 -1.71 17.16 10.11
CA ILE A 183 -3.17 17.26 10.03
C ILE A 183 -3.47 18.72 9.62
N PRO A 184 -4.20 18.96 8.52
CA PRO A 184 -4.63 20.31 8.21
C PRO A 184 -5.44 20.83 9.39
N SER A 185 -4.97 21.88 10.05
CA SER A 185 -5.64 22.55 11.16
C SER A 185 -6.94 23.18 10.66
N GLY A 186 -8.01 22.37 10.60
CA GLY A 186 -9.33 22.74 10.12
C GLY A 186 -10.50 22.07 10.86
N ILE A 187 -10.25 21.06 11.69
CA ILE A 187 -11.25 20.49 12.59
C ILE A 187 -10.54 20.22 13.92
N LEU A 188 -10.46 21.24 14.77
CA LEU A 188 -10.15 21.01 16.18
C LEU A 188 -11.33 20.27 16.80
N PRO A 189 -11.13 19.12 17.49
CA PRO A 189 -12.06 18.75 18.53
C PRO A 189 -12.02 19.87 19.57
N TYR A 190 -13.21 20.32 19.95
CA TYR A 190 -13.50 21.33 20.97
C TYR A 190 -12.75 21.03 22.29
N GLU A 191 -11.53 21.52 22.42
CA GLU A 191 -10.93 21.74 23.73
C GLU A 191 -11.58 22.99 24.34
N THR A 192 -12.61 22.76 25.14
CA THR A 192 -13.06 23.73 26.14
C THR A 192 -11.92 23.94 27.14
N TYR A 193 -11.06 24.93 26.90
CA TYR A 193 -10.19 25.47 27.93
C TYR A 193 -11.07 26.20 28.97
N PRO A 194 -10.98 25.87 30.26
CA PRO A 194 -11.55 26.72 31.28
C PRO A 194 -10.78 28.04 31.27
N MET A 195 -11.42 29.12 30.84
CA MET A 195 -10.86 30.46 30.99
C MET A 195 -10.67 30.75 32.48
N ILE A 196 -9.41 30.69 32.92
CA ILE A 196 -8.98 31.28 34.19
C ILE A 196 -9.21 32.79 34.04
N ARG A 197 -10.25 33.32 34.68
CA ARG A 197 -10.47 34.77 34.77
C ARG A 197 -9.26 35.39 35.49
N PRO A 198 -8.60 36.40 34.91
CA PRO A 198 -7.64 37.18 35.67
C PRO A 198 -8.39 37.94 36.78
N ASN A 199 -7.94 37.70 38.01
CA ASN A 199 -8.39 38.38 39.22
C ASN A 199 -7.95 39.85 39.13
N LEU A 200 -8.87 40.75 38.79
CA LEU A 200 -8.65 42.19 38.91
C LEU A 200 -8.78 42.58 40.39
N SER A 201 -7.69 42.42 41.14
CA SER A 201 -7.55 43.07 42.44
C SER A 201 -7.25 44.56 42.24
N SER A 202 -8.09 45.36 42.88
CA SER A 202 -7.95 46.79 43.09
C SER A 202 -6.62 47.20 43.72
N ASN A 203 -6.11 48.36 43.32
CA ASN A 203 -5.46 49.37 44.18
C ASN A 203 -5.50 50.68 43.38
N ARG A 204 -6.44 51.61 43.61
CA ARG A 204 -6.42 52.67 44.64
C ARG A 204 -5.03 53.24 44.89
N LEU A 205 -4.75 54.38 44.26
CA LEU A 205 -4.31 55.64 44.88
C LEU A 205 -4.93 56.79 44.09
#